data_AF-A0A3N2P6F7-F1
#
_entry.id   AF-A0A3N2P6F7-F1
#
_cell.length_a   1.000
_cell.length_b   1.000
_cell.length_c   1.000
_cell.angle_alpha   90.00
_cell.angle_beta   90.00
_cell.angle_gamma   90.00
#
_symmetry.space_group_name_H-M   'P 1'
#
loop_
_entity.id
_entity.type
_entity.pdbx_description
1 polymer ?
#
loop_
_entity_poly.entity_id
_entity_poly.type
_entity_poly.pdbx_seq_one_letter_code
_entity_poly.pdbx_strand_id
1 'polypeptide(L)'
;MPVESGTGGVPAFRSVAQEGGAQGLSSAYSEQPWLGDAFGSYTGNPSALPVDTHQMVAMVAPRGLFIMENPHIDWLAAQSGSVAALAGAEVYKALGAGDNITYWSDVQDGTHCAARSEWRTPMQQYIQKFLLKTGNATGTFRISSRKPGNLAQWRDWTTPTLSDGPTTPPTTPPTTPPTTPPTTNPTTPPTTPPTGAGCSASISVQSWTGGFVATVRVTAGSSPINGWTVSLTLPAGASVVNAWNANRSGNTGTVQFSNVSYNGSIAPGQSTEFGFQGSGSGTGMTPTCTAS
;
A
#
# COMPACT_ATOMS: atom_id res chain seq x y z
N MET A 1 -9.96 16.11 -8.14
CA MET A 1 -9.85 17.16 -7.11
C MET A 1 -10.76 16.74 -5.96
N PRO A 2 -10.31 15.92 -5.01
CA PRO A 2 -11.15 15.52 -3.88
C PRO A 2 -11.48 16.74 -3.01
N VAL A 3 -12.75 16.82 -2.58
CA VAL A 3 -13.29 17.89 -1.73
C VAL A 3 -13.89 17.25 -0.50
N GLU A 4 -13.38 17.60 0.68
CA GLU A 4 -13.90 17.18 2.00
C GLU A 4 -14.15 15.67 2.05
N SER A 5 -13.15 14.89 1.62
CA SER A 5 -13.32 13.48 1.27
C SER A 5 -13.45 12.55 2.48
N GLY A 6 -12.91 12.96 3.63
CA GLY A 6 -13.01 12.19 4.88
C GLY A 6 -12.35 10.81 4.82
N THR A 7 -12.52 10.02 5.88
CA THR A 7 -11.95 8.68 5.99
C THR A 7 -12.40 7.79 4.83
N GLY A 8 -11.45 7.12 4.17
CA GLY A 8 -11.69 6.37 2.92
C GLY A 8 -11.39 7.16 1.65
N GLY A 9 -11.27 8.49 1.77
CA GLY A 9 -10.74 9.39 0.75
C GLY A 9 -9.24 9.66 0.94
N VAL A 10 -8.90 10.89 1.35
CA VAL A 10 -7.50 11.34 1.50
C VAL A 10 -6.86 10.98 2.86
N PRO A 11 -7.49 11.18 4.03
CA PRO A 11 -6.91 10.91 5.34
C PRO A 11 -6.22 9.54 5.49
N ALA A 12 -4.97 9.55 5.97
CA ALA A 12 -4.19 8.33 6.23
C ALA A 12 -4.84 7.48 7.32
N PHE A 13 -5.13 6.22 7.02
CA PHE A 13 -5.81 5.29 7.93
C PHE A 13 -5.10 5.15 9.27
N ARG A 14 -3.77 5.03 9.28
CA ARG A 14 -2.99 4.98 10.52
C ARG A 14 -3.09 6.25 11.35
N SER A 15 -3.18 7.41 10.69
CA SER A 15 -3.33 8.71 11.35
C SER A 15 -4.76 8.93 11.84
N VAL A 16 -5.77 8.53 11.05
CA VAL A 16 -7.19 8.61 11.42
C VAL A 16 -7.45 7.85 12.71
N ALA A 17 -6.83 6.67 12.88
CA ALA A 17 -6.97 5.87 14.10
C ALA A 17 -6.44 6.57 15.37
N GLN A 18 -5.69 7.67 15.23
CA GLN A 18 -5.15 8.48 16.32
C GLN A 18 -5.73 9.91 16.37
N GLU A 19 -6.61 10.29 15.44
CA GLU A 19 -7.21 11.62 15.38
C GLU A 19 -8.55 11.66 16.13
N GLY A 20 -8.60 12.38 17.25
CA GLY A 20 -9.83 12.53 18.03
C GLY A 20 -10.95 13.21 17.24
N GLY A 21 -12.14 12.61 17.27
CA GLY A 21 -13.36 13.12 16.61
C GLY A 21 -13.48 12.75 15.12
N ALA A 22 -12.46 12.15 14.53
CA ALA A 22 -12.50 11.63 13.16
C ALA A 22 -13.50 10.47 12.99
N GLN A 23 -14.00 10.29 11.76
CA GLN A 23 -14.68 9.06 11.38
C GLN A 23 -13.69 7.89 11.51
N GLY A 24 -13.90 7.03 12.49
CA GLY A 24 -13.07 5.85 12.70
C GLY A 24 -13.17 4.85 11.54
N LEU A 25 -12.15 4.02 11.37
CA LEU A 25 -12.06 3.08 10.24
C LEU A 25 -13.19 2.04 10.22
N SER A 26 -13.63 1.58 11.39
CA SER A 26 -14.79 0.69 11.52
C SER A 26 -16.09 1.37 11.09
N SER A 27 -16.26 2.64 11.46
CA SER A 27 -17.40 3.46 11.01
C SER A 27 -17.38 3.59 9.49
N ALA A 28 -16.26 4.04 8.91
CA ALA A 28 -16.13 4.21 7.46
C ALA A 28 -16.34 2.91 6.67
N TYR A 29 -15.89 1.77 7.20
CA TYR A 29 -16.10 0.45 6.58
C TYR A 29 -17.56 -0.02 6.65
N SER A 30 -18.23 0.20 7.78
CA SER A 30 -19.58 -0.33 8.01
C SER A 30 -20.71 0.57 7.50
N GLU A 31 -20.43 1.86 7.28
CA GLU A 31 -21.45 2.84 6.90
C GLU A 31 -21.98 2.61 5.49
N GLN A 32 -21.09 2.34 4.53
CA GLN A 32 -21.40 2.09 3.12
C GLN A 32 -20.33 1.19 2.49
N PRO A 33 -20.62 0.46 1.40
CA PRO A 33 -19.68 -0.48 0.75
C PRO A 33 -18.64 0.24 -0.14
N TRP A 34 -18.01 1.30 0.37
CA TRP A 34 -16.97 2.06 -0.35
C TRP A 34 -15.60 1.38 -0.31
N LEU A 35 -15.32 0.66 0.76
CA LEU A 35 -14.07 -0.05 0.99
C LEU A 35 -14.30 -1.54 0.76
N GLY A 36 -13.36 -2.21 0.09
CA GLY A 36 -13.49 -3.64 -0.18
C GLY A 36 -13.52 -4.49 1.09
N ASP A 37 -14.18 -5.64 1.05
CA ASP A 37 -14.41 -6.53 2.20
C ASP A 37 -13.14 -6.84 3.01
N ALA A 38 -11.99 -6.95 2.34
CA ALA A 38 -10.70 -7.20 2.98
C ALA A 38 -10.28 -6.08 3.96
N PHE A 39 -10.78 -4.85 3.81
CA PHE A 39 -10.47 -3.73 4.69
C PHE A 39 -11.00 -3.96 6.12
N GLY A 40 -12.09 -4.72 6.27
CA GLY A 40 -12.71 -5.01 7.56
C GLY A 40 -11.72 -5.57 8.59
N SER A 41 -10.78 -6.43 8.14
CA SER A 41 -9.72 -7.04 8.96
C SER A 41 -8.74 -6.04 9.57
N TYR A 42 -8.66 -4.82 9.01
CA TYR A 42 -7.68 -3.79 9.38
C TYR A 42 -8.31 -2.62 10.13
N THR A 43 -9.63 -2.56 10.26
CA THR A 43 -10.33 -1.45 10.93
C THR A 43 -9.88 -1.23 12.38
N GLY A 44 -9.50 -2.31 13.09
CA GLY A 44 -8.91 -2.26 14.44
C GLY A 44 -7.39 -2.33 14.49
N ASN A 45 -6.71 -2.56 13.36
CA ASN A 45 -5.25 -2.63 13.27
C ASN A 45 -4.76 -2.12 11.89
N PRO A 46 -4.88 -0.81 11.62
CA PRO A 46 -4.46 -0.25 10.33
C PRO A 46 -2.96 -0.40 10.08
N SER A 47 -2.15 -0.57 11.13
CA SER A 47 -0.71 -0.82 11.00
C SER A 47 -0.38 -2.11 10.25
N ALA A 48 -1.28 -3.10 10.23
CA ALA A 48 -1.11 -4.34 9.49
C ALA A 48 -1.44 -4.23 7.99
N LEU A 49 -2.09 -3.14 7.55
CA LEU A 49 -2.40 -2.93 6.13
C LEU A 49 -1.11 -2.55 5.38
N PRO A 50 -0.63 -3.27 4.36
CA PRO A 50 0.66 -2.97 3.71
C PRO A 50 0.65 -1.66 2.90
N VAL A 51 -0.50 -1.02 2.82
CA VAL A 51 -0.68 0.28 2.19
C VAL A 51 -1.36 1.28 3.13
N ASP A 52 -1.27 2.55 2.78
CA ASP A 52 -2.07 3.62 3.38
C ASP A 52 -2.45 4.66 2.31
N THR A 53 -3.37 5.57 2.61
CA THR A 53 -3.96 6.46 1.59
C THR A 53 -2.94 7.42 0.96
N HIS A 54 -1.80 7.70 1.61
CA HIS A 54 -0.72 8.46 0.99
C HIS A 54 -0.17 7.80 -0.29
N GLN A 55 -0.21 6.47 -0.39
CA GLN A 55 0.15 5.77 -1.62
C GLN A 55 -0.93 5.92 -2.69
N MET A 56 -2.21 6.03 -2.30
CA MET A 56 -3.29 6.36 -3.23
C MET A 56 -3.14 7.78 -3.78
N VAL A 57 -2.78 8.75 -2.92
CA VAL A 57 -2.37 10.10 -3.33
C VAL A 57 -1.19 10.01 -4.32
N ALA A 58 -0.19 9.19 -4.02
CA ALA A 58 0.99 9.01 -4.86
C ALA A 58 0.70 8.38 -6.23
N MET A 59 -0.32 7.52 -6.36
CA MET A 59 -0.75 6.96 -7.66
C MET A 59 -1.22 8.04 -8.66
N VAL A 60 -1.51 9.25 -8.19
CA VAL A 60 -1.85 10.37 -9.06
C VAL A 60 -0.60 10.99 -9.70
N ALA A 61 0.57 10.90 -9.06
CA ALA A 61 1.80 11.49 -9.57
C ALA A 61 2.19 10.91 -10.95
N PRO A 62 2.73 11.73 -11.87
CA PRO A 62 2.99 13.17 -11.77
C PRO A 62 1.79 14.05 -12.19
N ARG A 63 0.58 13.50 -12.35
CA ARG A 63 -0.61 14.27 -12.80
C ARG A 63 -1.03 15.28 -11.74
N GLY A 64 -1.75 16.32 -12.18
CA GLY A 64 -2.27 17.35 -11.28
C GLY A 64 -3.25 16.80 -10.25
N LEU A 65 -2.96 17.00 -8.97
CA LEU A 65 -3.85 16.69 -7.85
C LEU A 65 -4.07 17.92 -6.96
N PHE A 66 -5.33 18.35 -6.82
CA PHE A 66 -5.73 19.39 -5.87
C PHE A 66 -6.70 18.80 -4.86
N ILE A 67 -6.25 18.72 -3.60
CA ILE A 67 -7.00 18.23 -2.44
C ILE A 67 -7.52 19.43 -1.64
N MET A 68 -8.83 19.44 -1.38
CA MET A 68 -9.53 20.46 -0.61
C MET A 68 -10.14 19.82 0.63
N GLU A 69 -9.86 20.35 1.82
CA GLU A 69 -10.32 19.79 3.09
C GLU A 69 -10.89 20.85 4.03
N ASN A 70 -11.70 20.42 5.00
CA ASN A 70 -12.36 21.30 5.96
C ASN A 70 -11.96 20.94 7.39
N PRO A 71 -11.12 21.75 8.06
CA PRO A 71 -10.57 21.45 9.39
C PRO A 71 -11.54 21.77 10.53
N HIS A 72 -12.73 22.32 10.23
CA HIS A 72 -13.75 22.62 11.22
C HIS A 72 -14.64 21.42 11.54
N ILE A 73 -14.60 20.38 10.70
CA ILE A 73 -15.38 19.15 10.88
C ILE A 73 -14.42 18.04 11.26
N ASP A 74 -14.43 17.67 12.54
CA ASP A 74 -13.55 16.62 13.06
C ASP A 74 -13.71 15.29 12.29
N TRP A 75 -14.95 14.95 11.91
CA TRP A 75 -15.29 13.72 11.20
C TRP A 75 -14.50 13.51 9.90
N LEU A 76 -14.05 14.59 9.24
CA LEU A 76 -13.28 14.54 7.99
C LEU A 76 -11.80 14.23 8.19
N ALA A 77 -11.31 14.22 9.43
CA ALA A 77 -9.93 13.88 9.76
C ALA A 77 -8.89 14.73 9.01
N ALA A 78 -9.09 16.06 8.97
CA ALA A 78 -8.26 16.96 8.17
C ALA A 78 -6.76 16.92 8.55
N GLN A 79 -6.42 16.65 9.82
CA GLN A 79 -5.02 16.48 10.23
C GLN A 79 -4.41 15.28 9.52
N SER A 80 -5.10 14.13 9.56
CA SER A 80 -4.72 12.91 8.86
C SER A 80 -4.74 13.07 7.34
N GLY A 81 -5.64 13.90 6.81
CA GLY A 81 -5.67 14.32 5.40
C GLY A 81 -4.37 15.01 4.99
N SER A 82 -3.90 15.95 5.80
CA SER A 82 -2.65 16.66 5.52
C SER A 82 -1.42 15.75 5.65
N VAL A 83 -1.40 14.79 6.59
CA VAL A 83 -0.34 13.76 6.67
C VAL A 83 -0.25 12.96 5.37
N ALA A 84 -1.39 12.47 4.87
CA ALA A 84 -1.43 11.70 3.63
C ALA A 84 -0.97 12.53 2.42
N ALA A 85 -1.43 13.79 2.33
CA ALA A 85 -1.05 14.69 1.25
C ALA A 85 0.45 15.04 1.27
N LEU A 86 1.02 15.32 2.45
CA LEU A 86 2.44 15.59 2.62
C LEU A 86 3.29 14.37 2.25
N ALA A 87 2.90 13.17 2.69
CA ALA A 87 3.59 11.93 2.33
C ALA A 87 3.53 11.67 0.81
N GLY A 88 2.36 11.85 0.18
CA GLY A 88 2.22 11.75 -1.26
C GLY A 88 3.05 12.79 -2.01
N ALA A 89 3.18 14.01 -1.48
CA ALA A 89 3.97 15.07 -2.09
C ALA A 89 5.47 14.74 -2.20
N GLU A 90 5.99 13.88 -1.33
CA GLU A 90 7.38 13.42 -1.46
C GLU A 90 7.57 12.51 -2.69
N VAL A 91 6.55 11.75 -3.11
CA VAL A 91 6.59 11.00 -4.37
C VAL A 91 6.55 11.97 -5.56
N TYR A 92 5.71 13.00 -5.50
CA TYR A 92 5.72 14.08 -6.51
C TYR A 92 7.10 14.76 -6.59
N LYS A 93 7.74 15.04 -5.44
CA LYS A 93 9.08 15.61 -5.36
C LYS A 93 10.13 14.69 -5.97
N ALA A 94 10.09 13.40 -5.64
CA ALA A 94 11.02 12.39 -6.18
C ALA A 94 10.93 12.31 -7.71
N LEU A 95 9.74 12.51 -8.28
CA LEU A 95 9.46 12.52 -9.72
C LEU A 95 9.72 13.88 -10.40
N GLY A 96 10.27 14.88 -9.69
CA GLY A 96 10.46 16.24 -10.23
C GLY A 96 9.15 16.98 -10.53
N ALA A 97 8.03 16.50 -9.99
CA ALA A 97 6.68 17.02 -10.22
C ALA A 97 6.06 17.66 -8.98
N GLY A 98 6.88 18.11 -8.01
CA GLY A 98 6.40 18.71 -6.74
C GLY A 98 5.32 19.78 -6.94
N ASP A 99 5.45 20.56 -8.00
CA ASP A 99 4.53 21.63 -8.41
C ASP A 99 3.15 21.15 -8.89
N ASN A 100 2.88 19.84 -8.92
CA ASN A 100 1.64 19.28 -9.44
C ASN A 100 0.67 18.83 -8.35
N ILE A 101 1.04 18.90 -7.07
CA ILE A 101 0.18 18.58 -5.93
C ILE A 101 -0.12 19.82 -5.08
N THR A 102 -1.38 19.99 -4.72
CA THR A 102 -1.87 21.07 -3.84
C THR A 102 -2.75 20.48 -2.77
N TYR A 103 -2.58 20.94 -1.55
CA TYR A 103 -3.45 20.63 -0.42
C TYR A 103 -3.89 21.93 0.25
N TRP A 104 -5.20 22.08 0.46
CA TRP A 104 -5.75 23.29 1.06
C TRP A 104 -6.82 22.96 2.09
N SER A 105 -6.50 23.18 3.37
CA SER A 105 -7.45 23.14 4.48
C SER A 105 -7.59 24.47 5.21
N ASP A 106 -6.75 25.46 4.92
CA ASP A 106 -6.86 26.81 5.51
C ASP A 106 -8.07 27.57 4.95
N VAL A 107 -9.25 27.34 5.54
CA VAL A 107 -10.54 27.89 5.15
C VAL A 107 -11.26 28.52 6.35
N GLN A 108 -12.04 29.57 6.11
CA GLN A 108 -12.70 30.30 7.18
C GLN A 108 -14.06 29.72 7.58
N ASP A 109 -14.90 29.41 6.60
CA ASP A 109 -16.21 28.81 6.81
C ASP A 109 -16.05 27.33 7.27
N GLY A 110 -16.95 26.84 8.13
CA GLY A 110 -16.97 25.44 8.57
C GLY A 110 -18.03 24.59 7.86
N THR A 111 -18.92 25.21 7.08
CA THR A 111 -20.05 24.54 6.43
C THR A 111 -19.57 23.42 5.50
N HIS A 112 -20.13 22.23 5.67
CA HIS A 112 -19.74 21.06 4.89
C HIS A 112 -20.07 21.24 3.40
N CYS A 113 -19.15 20.83 2.52
CA CYS A 113 -19.30 20.90 1.06
C CYS A 113 -19.61 22.31 0.49
N ALA A 114 -19.36 23.36 1.26
CA ALA A 114 -19.60 24.72 0.81
C ALA A 114 -18.63 25.12 -0.31
N ALA A 115 -19.12 25.92 -1.26
CA ALA A 115 -18.26 26.55 -2.25
C ALA A 115 -17.47 27.69 -1.59
N ARG A 116 -16.14 27.62 -1.63
CA ARG A 116 -15.25 28.54 -0.91
C ARG A 116 -14.48 29.44 -1.86
N SER A 117 -14.32 30.69 -1.46
CA SER A 117 -13.55 31.67 -2.23
C SER A 117 -12.05 31.31 -2.27
N GLU A 118 -11.56 30.74 -1.18
CA GLU A 118 -10.18 30.32 -0.95
C GLU A 118 -9.72 29.25 -1.95
N TRP A 119 -10.66 28.42 -2.43
CA TRP A 119 -10.36 27.38 -3.42
C TRP A 119 -10.53 27.84 -4.87
N ARG A 120 -11.21 28.97 -5.11
CA ARG A 120 -11.59 29.40 -6.47
C ARG A 120 -10.37 29.65 -7.37
N THR A 121 -9.46 30.51 -6.94
CA THR A 121 -8.25 30.84 -7.69
C THR A 121 -7.34 29.62 -7.93
N PRO A 122 -6.94 28.84 -6.90
CA PRO A 122 -6.10 27.66 -7.13
C PRO A 122 -6.80 26.60 -7.99
N MET A 123 -8.13 26.44 -7.89
CA MET A 123 -8.89 25.53 -8.76
C MET A 123 -8.83 25.97 -10.23
N GLN A 124 -9.04 27.26 -10.51
CA GLN A 124 -8.92 27.82 -11.86
C GLN A 124 -7.51 27.64 -12.42
N GLN A 125 -6.48 27.89 -11.60
CA GLN A 125 -5.09 27.67 -11.97
C GLN A 125 -4.79 26.19 -12.29
N TYR A 126 -5.35 25.25 -11.54
CA TYR A 126 -5.25 23.82 -11.82
C TYR A 126 -5.91 23.42 -13.13
N ILE A 127 -7.10 23.95 -13.41
CA ILE A 127 -7.80 23.74 -14.69
C ILE A 127 -6.95 24.29 -15.84
N GLN A 128 -6.45 25.52 -15.71
CA GLN A 128 -5.59 26.15 -16.72
C GLN A 128 -4.31 25.35 -16.98
N LYS A 129 -3.61 24.89 -15.94
CA LYS A 129 -2.37 24.11 -16.07
C LYS A 129 -2.60 22.71 -16.62
N PHE A 130 -3.50 21.93 -16.01
CA PHE A 130 -3.59 20.50 -16.29
C PHE A 130 -4.59 20.14 -17.38
N LEU A 131 -5.68 20.90 -17.53
CA LEU A 131 -6.73 20.61 -18.51
C LEU A 131 -6.59 21.45 -19.77
N LEU A 132 -6.41 22.77 -19.63
CA LEU A 132 -6.38 23.70 -20.77
C LEU A 132 -4.97 23.92 -21.33
N LYS A 133 -3.93 23.58 -20.58
CA LYS A 133 -2.51 23.81 -20.94
C LYS A 133 -2.17 25.28 -21.21
N THR A 134 -2.85 26.20 -20.52
CA THR A 134 -2.67 27.66 -20.65
C THR A 134 -2.04 28.32 -19.42
N GLY A 135 -1.81 27.55 -18.34
CA GLY A 135 -1.21 28.05 -17.10
C GLY A 135 -0.02 27.21 -16.64
N ASN A 136 0.79 27.78 -15.74
CA ASN A 136 2.00 27.16 -15.19
C ASN A 136 2.08 27.25 -13.65
N ALA A 137 0.95 27.52 -12.98
CA ALA A 137 0.92 27.71 -11.53
C ALA A 137 1.53 26.53 -10.75
N THR A 138 2.28 26.85 -9.70
CA THR A 138 2.90 25.87 -8.80
C THR A 138 1.91 25.43 -7.73
N GLY A 139 1.90 24.13 -7.45
CA GLY A 139 1.10 23.56 -6.37
C GLY A 139 1.47 24.16 -5.01
N THR A 140 0.50 24.24 -4.09
CA THR A 140 0.67 24.89 -2.78
C THR A 140 0.11 24.02 -1.66
N PHE A 141 0.78 24.02 -0.51
CA PHE A 141 0.24 23.44 0.72
C PHE A 141 -0.18 24.57 1.66
N ARG A 142 -1.49 24.78 1.84
CA ARG A 142 -2.07 25.68 2.84
C ARG A 142 -2.83 24.86 3.88
N ILE A 143 -2.09 24.39 4.88
CA ILE A 143 -2.63 23.57 5.97
C ILE A 143 -3.11 24.49 7.09
N SER A 144 -4.36 24.32 7.52
CA SER A 144 -4.92 25.07 8.66
C SER A 144 -4.17 24.75 9.96
N SER A 145 -3.92 25.78 10.76
CA SER A 145 -3.37 25.64 12.11
C SER A 145 -4.31 24.92 13.08
N ARG A 146 -5.60 24.74 12.75
CA ARG A 146 -6.57 24.00 13.56
C ARG A 146 -6.28 22.50 13.62
N LYS A 147 -5.80 21.93 12.51
CA LYS A 147 -5.58 20.50 12.30
C LYS A 147 -4.26 20.26 11.54
N PRO A 148 -3.10 20.65 12.09
CA PRO A 148 -1.83 20.54 11.38
C PRO A 148 -1.30 19.10 11.41
N GLY A 149 -1.10 18.50 10.24
CA GLY A 149 -0.36 17.24 10.14
C GLY A 149 1.14 17.44 10.24
N ASN A 150 1.82 16.50 10.91
CA ASN A 150 3.27 16.47 11.02
C ASN A 150 3.81 15.19 10.39
N LEU A 151 4.18 15.23 9.10
CA LEU A 151 4.68 14.07 8.39
C LEU A 151 5.88 13.41 9.07
N ALA A 152 6.74 14.17 9.75
CA ALA A 152 7.94 13.62 10.40
C ALA A 152 7.60 12.62 11.53
N GLN A 153 6.40 12.66 12.11
CA GLN A 153 5.94 11.66 13.08
C GLN A 153 5.53 10.33 12.43
N TRP A 154 5.29 10.33 11.12
CA TRP A 154 4.66 9.22 10.40
C TRP A 154 5.56 8.55 9.37
N ARG A 155 6.77 9.08 9.14
CA ARG A 155 7.73 8.52 8.19
C ARG A 155 9.06 8.21 8.87
N ASP A 156 9.67 7.12 8.43
CA ASP A 156 11.04 6.71 8.72
C ASP A 156 11.93 6.67 7.46
N TRP A 157 11.36 7.04 6.30
CA TRP A 157 12.04 7.08 5.01
C TRP A 157 12.43 8.50 4.60
N THR A 158 13.42 8.58 3.71
CA THR A 158 13.85 9.81 3.05
C THR A 158 13.44 9.80 1.59
N THR A 159 13.05 10.96 1.06
CA THR A 159 12.69 11.12 -0.34
C THR A 159 13.90 10.91 -1.24
N PRO A 160 13.90 9.90 -2.12
CA PRO A 160 15.02 9.69 -3.03
C PRO A 160 15.00 10.74 -4.15
N THR A 161 16.17 10.95 -4.76
CA THR A 161 16.26 11.55 -6.10
C THR A 161 16.14 10.43 -7.12
N LEU A 162 15.12 10.47 -7.96
CA LEU A 162 15.00 9.54 -9.07
C LEU A 162 15.82 10.10 -10.24
N SER A 163 16.81 9.34 -10.71
CA SER A 163 17.46 9.63 -11.98
C SER A 163 16.54 9.18 -13.12
N ASP A 164 16.47 9.96 -14.20
CA ASP A 164 15.73 9.58 -15.40
C ASP A 164 16.17 8.17 -15.85
N GLY A 165 15.26 7.20 -15.78
CA GLY A 165 15.36 6.02 -16.65
C GLY A 165 15.34 6.48 -18.11
N PRO A 166 15.80 5.66 -19.07
CA PRO A 166 15.99 6.08 -20.46
C PRO A 166 14.80 6.89 -21.00
N THR A 167 15.07 8.14 -21.38
CA THR A 167 14.11 9.21 -21.69
C THR A 167 13.39 9.05 -23.03
N THR A 168 13.55 7.92 -23.69
CA THR A 168 12.80 7.56 -24.89
C THR A 168 11.74 6.52 -24.55
N PRO A 169 10.43 6.84 -24.65
CA PRO A 169 9.42 5.82 -24.90
C PRO A 169 9.88 5.03 -26.15
N PRO A 170 9.87 3.69 -26.17
CA PRO A 170 10.22 2.95 -27.38
C PRO A 170 9.27 3.36 -28.50
N THR A 171 9.76 4.16 -29.45
CA THR A 171 9.01 4.72 -30.59
C THR A 171 8.88 3.72 -31.74
N THR A 172 9.26 2.46 -31.53
CA THR A 172 9.00 1.36 -32.45
C THR A 172 8.46 0.17 -31.66
N PRO A 173 7.29 -0.38 -32.02
CA PRO A 173 6.98 -1.76 -31.69
C PRO A 173 8.13 -2.64 -32.18
N PRO A 174 8.65 -3.62 -31.40
CA PRO A 174 9.74 -4.46 -31.85
C PRO A 174 9.29 -5.25 -33.08
N THR A 175 9.81 -4.90 -34.26
CA THR A 175 9.55 -5.60 -35.54
C THR A 175 10.56 -6.71 -35.82
N THR A 176 11.40 -7.07 -34.85
CA THR A 176 12.20 -8.30 -34.92
C THR A 176 12.13 -9.05 -33.58
N PRO A 177 11.68 -10.31 -33.58
CA PRO A 177 11.85 -11.20 -32.43
C PRO A 177 13.34 -11.33 -32.07
N PRO A 178 13.73 -11.29 -30.79
CA PRO A 178 15.11 -11.54 -30.38
C PRO A 178 15.55 -12.95 -30.79
N THR A 179 16.56 -13.06 -31.65
CA THR A 179 17.10 -14.32 -32.21
C THR A 179 18.24 -14.93 -31.40
N THR A 180 18.32 -14.67 -30.09
CA THR A 180 19.18 -15.46 -29.19
C THR A 180 18.42 -15.82 -27.92
N PRO A 181 18.04 -17.09 -27.74
CA PRO A 181 17.45 -17.58 -26.50
C PRO A 181 18.44 -17.46 -25.33
N PRO A 182 18.03 -16.98 -24.15
CA PRO A 182 18.75 -17.26 -22.91
C PRO A 182 18.69 -18.78 -22.67
N THR A 183 19.82 -19.46 -22.81
CA THR A 183 19.95 -20.90 -22.55
C THR A 183 20.02 -21.18 -21.06
N THR A 184 18.88 -21.05 -20.38
CA THR A 184 18.46 -21.94 -19.29
C THR A 184 16.94 -21.92 -19.26
N ASN A 185 16.32 -23.05 -19.64
CA ASN A 185 14.89 -23.30 -19.46
C ASN A 185 14.44 -22.90 -18.05
N PRO A 186 13.17 -22.50 -17.84
CA PRO A 186 12.55 -22.61 -16.53
C PRO A 186 12.67 -24.07 -16.11
N THR A 187 13.47 -24.36 -15.09
CA THR A 187 13.46 -25.67 -14.48
C THR A 187 12.02 -25.93 -14.08
N THR A 188 11.50 -27.06 -14.55
CA THR A 188 10.26 -27.70 -14.11
C THR A 188 9.92 -27.36 -12.65
N PRO A 189 8.63 -27.15 -12.30
CA PRO A 189 8.22 -27.03 -10.91
C PRO A 189 8.91 -28.13 -10.09
N PRO A 190 9.57 -27.84 -8.96
CA PRO A 190 10.04 -28.90 -8.08
C PRO A 190 8.85 -29.79 -7.76
N THR A 191 9.07 -31.08 -8.02
CA THR A 191 8.29 -32.25 -7.68
C THR A 191 7.32 -32.04 -6.52
N THR A 192 6.09 -32.53 -6.71
CA THR A 192 5.09 -32.91 -5.72
C THR A 192 5.37 -32.39 -4.30
N PRO A 193 4.62 -31.38 -3.81
CA PRO A 193 4.80 -30.88 -2.45
C PRO A 193 4.78 -32.07 -1.48
N PRO A 194 5.70 -32.16 -0.50
CA PRO A 194 5.60 -33.18 0.52
C PRO A 194 4.20 -33.08 1.13
N THR A 195 3.50 -34.20 1.20
CA THR A 195 2.21 -34.37 1.86
C THR A 195 2.38 -34.13 3.35
N GLY A 196 2.50 -32.85 3.70
CA GLY A 196 2.25 -32.38 5.03
C GLY A 196 0.80 -32.66 5.37
N ALA A 197 0.55 -33.13 6.59
CA ALA A 197 -0.72 -33.69 7.04
C ALA A 197 -1.92 -32.80 6.63
N GLY A 198 -2.56 -33.05 5.48
CA GLY A 198 -3.75 -32.34 5.01
C GLY A 198 -3.55 -31.06 4.18
N CYS A 199 -2.34 -30.52 3.98
CA CYS A 199 -2.13 -29.31 3.17
C CYS A 199 -0.76 -29.26 2.47
N SER A 200 -0.66 -28.39 1.46
CA SER A 200 0.58 -28.07 0.74
C SER A 200 0.85 -26.56 0.76
N ALA A 201 2.11 -26.18 0.59
CA ALA A 201 2.52 -24.78 0.46
C ALA A 201 3.43 -24.57 -0.75
N SER A 202 3.23 -23.47 -1.47
CA SER A 202 4.15 -22.99 -2.52
C SER A 202 4.57 -21.55 -2.24
N ILE A 203 5.75 -21.16 -2.72
CA ILE A 203 6.33 -19.85 -2.44
C ILE A 203 6.74 -19.15 -3.74
N SER A 204 6.44 -17.86 -3.83
CA SER A 204 6.92 -16.95 -4.86
C SER A 204 7.73 -15.84 -4.19
N VAL A 205 8.93 -15.55 -4.72
CA VAL A 205 9.86 -14.60 -4.10
C VAL A 205 10.22 -13.50 -5.10
N GLN A 206 10.00 -12.25 -4.69
CA GLN A 206 10.50 -11.06 -5.37
C GLN A 206 11.66 -10.49 -4.58
N SER A 207 12.88 -10.52 -5.14
CA SER A 207 14.10 -10.07 -4.46
C SER A 207 14.62 -8.76 -5.05
N TRP A 208 15.32 -7.99 -4.22
CA TRP A 208 16.14 -6.85 -4.60
C TRP A 208 17.44 -6.86 -3.78
N THR A 209 18.33 -5.91 -4.02
CA THR A 209 19.60 -5.82 -3.28
C THR A 209 19.35 -5.65 -1.78
N GLY A 210 19.70 -6.67 -1.00
CA GLY A 210 19.62 -6.65 0.47
C GLY A 210 18.26 -7.07 1.06
N GLY A 211 17.26 -7.43 0.25
CA GLY A 211 15.97 -7.87 0.78
C GLY A 211 15.05 -8.56 -0.24
N PHE A 212 13.94 -9.07 0.27
CA PHE A 212 12.94 -9.77 -0.54
C PHE A 212 11.55 -9.69 0.09
N VAL A 213 10.53 -9.89 -0.75
CA VAL A 213 9.16 -10.25 -0.34
C VAL A 213 8.89 -11.67 -0.83
N ALA A 214 8.32 -12.49 0.05
CA ALA A 214 7.83 -13.82 -0.25
C ALA A 214 6.32 -13.89 -0.06
N THR A 215 5.61 -14.39 -1.06
CA THR A 215 4.20 -14.77 -0.99
C THR A 215 4.11 -16.28 -0.92
N VAL A 216 3.43 -16.81 0.10
CA VAL A 216 3.24 -18.23 0.33
C VAL A 216 1.78 -18.58 0.17
N ARG A 217 1.48 -19.51 -0.75
CA ARG A 217 0.14 -20.03 -0.98
C ARG A 217 -0.03 -21.36 -0.27
N VAL A 218 -1.00 -21.45 0.62
CA VAL A 218 -1.37 -22.66 1.36
C VAL A 218 -2.61 -23.27 0.72
N THR A 219 -2.57 -24.55 0.39
CA THR A 219 -3.69 -25.25 -0.29
C THR A 219 -4.08 -26.48 0.50
N ALA A 220 -5.37 -26.60 0.82
CA ALA A 220 -5.91 -27.79 1.47
C ALA A 220 -5.90 -28.98 0.51
N GLY A 221 -5.71 -30.19 1.05
CA GLY A 221 -5.83 -31.42 0.30
C GLY A 221 -7.28 -31.76 -0.07
N SER A 222 -7.62 -33.05 -0.06
CA SER A 222 -8.97 -33.54 -0.37
C SER A 222 -9.98 -33.39 0.79
N SER A 223 -9.54 -32.92 1.96
CA SER A 223 -10.39 -32.67 3.14
C SER A 223 -10.28 -31.21 3.56
N PRO A 224 -11.36 -30.63 4.13
CA PRO A 224 -11.27 -29.28 4.68
C PRO A 224 -10.30 -29.26 5.86
N ILE A 225 -9.62 -28.14 6.04
CA ILE A 225 -8.73 -27.89 7.19
C ILE A 225 -9.24 -26.69 7.97
N ASN A 226 -8.99 -26.64 9.28
CA ASN A 226 -9.41 -25.53 10.14
C ASN A 226 -8.23 -24.73 10.70
N GLY A 227 -7.02 -25.26 10.57
CA GLY A 227 -5.79 -24.52 10.74
C GLY A 227 -4.69 -25.01 9.81
N TRP A 228 -3.65 -24.20 9.70
CA TRP A 228 -2.44 -24.56 8.99
C TRP A 228 -1.23 -23.93 9.66
N THR A 229 -0.11 -24.64 9.58
CA THR A 229 1.21 -24.14 9.93
C THR A 229 2.17 -24.43 8.79
N VAL A 230 2.84 -23.40 8.29
CA VAL A 230 3.92 -23.49 7.31
C VAL A 230 5.26 -23.30 8.00
N SER A 231 6.18 -24.23 7.79
CA SER A 231 7.57 -24.13 8.21
C SER A 231 8.46 -23.93 6.99
N LEU A 232 9.43 -23.01 7.08
CA LEU A 232 10.45 -22.82 6.05
C LEU A 232 11.79 -22.42 6.70
N THR A 233 12.89 -22.84 6.08
CA THR A 233 14.24 -22.45 6.51
C THR A 233 14.75 -21.30 5.64
N LEU A 234 15.08 -20.19 6.27
CA LEU A 234 15.70 -19.04 5.62
C LEU A 234 17.17 -19.34 5.25
N PRO A 235 17.67 -18.82 4.11
CA PRO A 235 19.09 -18.87 3.79
C PRO A 235 19.95 -18.22 4.88
N ALA A 236 21.20 -18.66 4.99
CA ALA A 236 22.14 -18.08 5.96
C ALA A 236 22.29 -16.57 5.75
N GLY A 237 22.20 -15.80 6.84
CA GLY A 237 22.25 -14.34 6.81
C GLY A 237 20.94 -13.64 6.43
N ALA A 238 19.88 -14.37 6.09
CA ALA A 238 18.54 -13.81 5.92
C ALA A 238 17.77 -13.77 7.23
N SER A 239 16.91 -12.76 7.38
CA SER A 239 16.00 -12.62 8.53
C SER A 239 14.64 -12.14 8.07
N VAL A 240 13.56 -12.68 8.65
CA VAL A 240 12.23 -12.07 8.50
C VAL A 240 12.20 -10.75 9.25
N VAL A 241 11.70 -9.71 8.59
CA VAL A 241 11.45 -8.39 9.14
C VAL A 241 9.99 -8.29 9.54
N ASN A 242 9.08 -8.42 8.57
CA ASN A 242 7.63 -8.34 8.76
C ASN A 242 6.90 -9.53 8.12
N ALA A 243 5.70 -9.82 8.62
CA ALA A 243 4.80 -10.84 8.07
C ALA A 243 3.34 -10.36 8.16
N TRP A 244 2.49 -10.81 7.24
CA TRP A 244 1.06 -10.49 7.21
C TRP A 244 0.24 -11.73 6.85
N ASN A 245 -1.04 -11.74 7.25
CA ASN A 245 -1.96 -12.88 7.14
C ASN A 245 -1.46 -14.18 7.81
N ALA A 246 -0.48 -14.10 8.71
CA ALA A 246 0.04 -15.24 9.46
C ALA A 246 0.63 -14.80 10.80
N ASN A 247 0.51 -15.65 11.81
CA ASN A 247 1.28 -15.54 13.05
C ASN A 247 2.68 -16.11 12.81
N ARG A 248 3.74 -15.36 13.15
CA ARG A 248 5.13 -15.77 12.94
C ARG A 248 5.79 -16.21 14.24
N SER A 249 6.52 -17.32 14.21
CA SER A 249 7.45 -17.76 15.24
C SER A 249 8.86 -17.90 14.68
N GLY A 250 9.81 -17.16 15.24
CA GLY A 250 11.19 -17.07 14.76
C GLY A 250 11.41 -15.97 13.71
N ASN A 251 12.68 -15.54 13.57
CA ASN A 251 13.09 -14.51 12.61
C ASN A 251 14.23 -14.99 11.69
N THR A 252 15.02 -15.98 12.09
CA THR A 252 16.20 -16.48 11.37
C THR A 252 16.23 -18.01 11.41
N GLY A 253 16.93 -18.65 10.48
CA GLY A 253 16.95 -20.12 10.41
C GLY A 253 15.58 -20.68 10.05
N THR A 254 15.09 -21.68 10.78
CA THR A 254 13.74 -22.21 10.59
C THR A 254 12.70 -21.31 11.23
N VAL A 255 11.75 -20.83 10.42
CA VAL A 255 10.66 -19.94 10.82
C VAL A 255 9.33 -20.62 10.55
N GLN A 256 8.39 -20.45 11.47
CA GLN A 256 7.04 -20.99 11.35
C GLN A 256 6.01 -19.88 11.20
N PHE A 257 5.02 -20.12 10.33
CA PHE A 257 3.90 -19.25 10.04
C PHE A 257 2.61 -20.04 10.25
N SER A 258 1.74 -19.63 11.16
CA SER A 258 0.42 -20.26 11.34
C SER A 258 -0.70 -19.30 10.94
N ASN A 259 -1.88 -19.87 10.66
CA ASN A 259 -3.04 -19.07 10.30
C ASN A 259 -3.42 -18.05 11.38
N VAL A 260 -3.99 -16.94 10.94
CA VAL A 260 -4.74 -16.01 11.80
C VAL A 260 -6.21 -16.44 11.84
N SER A 261 -7.04 -15.74 12.62
CA SER A 261 -8.41 -16.17 12.93
C SER A 261 -9.31 -16.32 11.69
N TYR A 262 -9.10 -15.53 10.63
CA TYR A 262 -9.98 -15.51 9.47
C TYR A 262 -9.53 -16.40 8.30
N ASN A 263 -8.31 -16.94 8.30
CA ASN A 263 -7.78 -17.69 7.16
C ASN A 263 -7.33 -19.11 7.50
N GLY A 264 -7.74 -19.64 8.65
CA GLY A 264 -7.48 -21.04 9.04
C GLY A 264 -8.35 -22.06 8.32
N SER A 265 -9.62 -21.71 8.04
CA SER A 265 -10.54 -22.61 7.36
C SER A 265 -10.35 -22.58 5.85
N ILE A 266 -10.01 -23.72 5.25
CA ILE A 266 -9.82 -23.85 3.81
C ILE A 266 -10.56 -25.10 3.33
N ALA A 267 -11.49 -24.92 2.40
CA ALA A 267 -12.25 -26.01 1.79
C ALA A 267 -11.35 -26.91 0.91
N PRO A 268 -11.74 -28.17 0.62
CA PRO A 268 -10.94 -29.10 -0.19
C PRO A 268 -10.47 -28.48 -1.51
N GLY A 269 -9.17 -28.59 -1.79
CA GLY A 269 -8.54 -28.05 -3.00
C GLY A 269 -8.50 -26.52 -3.12
N GLN A 270 -9.03 -25.78 -2.14
CA GLN A 270 -8.95 -24.32 -2.10
C GLN A 270 -7.64 -23.85 -1.47
N SER A 271 -7.35 -22.56 -1.62
CA SER A 271 -6.11 -21.96 -1.12
C SER A 271 -6.37 -20.67 -0.34
N THR A 272 -5.42 -20.34 0.53
CA THR A 272 -5.22 -19.00 1.09
C THR A 272 -3.77 -18.56 0.89
N GLU A 273 -3.48 -17.29 1.13
CA GLU A 273 -2.14 -16.73 0.99
C GLU A 273 -1.74 -15.88 2.19
N PHE A 274 -0.46 -15.99 2.54
CA PHE A 274 0.21 -15.08 3.44
C PHE A 274 1.51 -14.59 2.82
N GLY A 275 2.11 -13.56 3.41
CA GLY A 275 3.40 -13.09 2.93
C GLY A 275 4.30 -12.58 4.05
N PHE A 276 5.57 -12.45 3.72
CA PHE A 276 6.57 -11.88 4.61
C PHE A 276 7.66 -11.14 3.84
N GLN A 277 8.20 -10.12 4.48
CA GLN A 277 9.38 -9.38 4.03
C GLN A 277 10.59 -9.86 4.82
N GLY A 278 11.70 -10.10 4.12
CA GLY A 278 12.98 -10.43 4.73
C GLY A 278 14.13 -9.55 4.26
N SER A 279 15.18 -9.46 5.07
CA SER A 279 16.50 -8.98 4.68
C SER A 279 17.37 -10.13 4.18
N GLY A 280 18.39 -9.83 3.37
CA GLY A 280 19.27 -10.84 2.78
C GLY A 280 18.70 -11.48 1.52
N SER A 281 19.08 -12.73 1.23
CA SER A 281 18.59 -13.48 0.07
C SER A 281 17.36 -14.32 0.42
N GLY A 282 16.32 -14.23 -0.42
CA GLY A 282 15.11 -15.05 -0.31
C GLY A 282 15.08 -16.27 -1.24
N THR A 283 16.13 -16.52 -2.01
CA THR A 283 16.13 -17.61 -3.01
C THR A 283 16.35 -18.98 -2.35
N GLY A 284 15.70 -20.02 -2.87
CA GLY A 284 15.93 -21.41 -2.44
C GLY A 284 15.14 -21.86 -1.20
N MET A 285 14.20 -21.06 -0.72
CA MET A 285 13.29 -21.44 0.36
C MET A 285 12.29 -22.50 -0.11
N THR A 286 12.08 -23.54 0.70
CA THR A 286 11.10 -24.60 0.42
C THR A 286 10.14 -24.73 1.60
N PRO A 287 8.88 -24.27 1.47
CA PRO A 287 7.91 -24.35 2.56
C PRO A 287 7.31 -25.75 2.70
N THR A 288 7.05 -26.18 3.93
CA THR A 288 6.27 -27.38 4.25
C THR A 288 5.04 -26.97 5.05
N CYS A 289 3.86 -27.48 4.71
CA CYS A 289 2.61 -27.20 5.42
C CYS A 289 2.23 -28.33 6.38
N THR A 290 1.51 -28.08 7.46
CA THR A 290 0.85 -29.08 8.30
C THR A 290 -0.53 -28.54 8.67
N ALA A 291 -1.59 -29.30 8.37
CA ALA A 291 -2.95 -28.89 8.71
C ALA A 291 -3.27 -29.23 10.17
N SER A 292 -4.30 -28.56 10.70
CA SER A 292 -4.85 -28.77 12.04
C SER A 292 -6.37 -28.76 12.01
#